data_AF-A0A6A5G416-F1
#
_entry.id   AF-A0A6A5G416-F1
#
_cell.length_a   1.000
_cell.length_b   1.000
_cell.length_c   1.000
_cell.angle_alpha   90.00
_cell.angle_beta   90.00
_cell.angle_gamma   90.00
#
_symmetry.space_group_name_H-M   'P 1'
#
loop_
_entity.id
_entity.type
_entity.pdbx_description
1 polymer ?
#
loop_
_entity_poly.entity_id
_entity_poly.type
_entity_poly.pdbx_seq_one_letter_code
_entity_poly.pdbx_strand_id
1 'polypeptide(L)'
;MPPDPAPVFEPVIGNPAPPPARIVELYTCGVCTDEIVKGEYVQHLLHCASGTNIANLVNLAFQLQSKIRKMENSIRNYFGILYVDDPVELPLGKCYHCKHRYSHKGWKNCFEMRRADYMMAIFEKTDYDYLEIVKRYQANFKKAKIMMLWLKQKRELEEKKNGLRIYGVDPSNRESLKQLPDSILKPLRQLKAKHTRNLRTFRAKLGVETERLLEFYKNKRQAEKTTFITVLLAVDTMNPRQTPLQFVNVA
;
A
#
# COMPACT_ATOMS: atom_id res chain seq x y z
N MET A 1 24.62 0.00 71.78
CA MET A 1 24.56 -0.93 70.64
C MET A 1 24.15 -0.11 69.42
N PRO A 2 24.90 -0.12 68.31
CA PRO A 2 24.43 0.53 67.09
C PRO A 2 23.22 -0.23 66.52
N PRO A 3 22.26 0.44 65.86
CA PRO A 3 21.13 -0.21 65.22
C PRO A 3 21.62 -1.04 64.03
N ASP A 4 21.01 -2.21 63.82
CA ASP A 4 21.33 -3.10 62.71
C ASP A 4 21.18 -2.38 61.36
N PRO A 5 22.07 -2.63 60.39
CA PRO A 5 21.96 -2.04 59.06
C PRO A 5 20.69 -2.54 58.37
N ALA A 6 19.96 -1.60 57.75
CA ALA A 6 18.76 -1.90 56.99
C ALA A 6 19.06 -2.93 55.88
N PRO A 7 18.16 -3.88 55.61
CA PRO A 7 18.37 -4.90 54.59
C PRO A 7 18.52 -4.24 53.21
N VAL A 8 19.61 -4.56 52.54
CA VAL A 8 19.86 -4.17 51.15
C VAL A 8 18.81 -4.89 50.30
N PHE A 9 17.91 -4.13 49.69
CA PHE A 9 17.00 -4.67 48.67
C PHE A 9 17.85 -5.15 47.49
N GLU A 10 17.84 -6.45 47.23
CA GLU A 10 18.34 -6.99 45.98
C GLU A 10 17.55 -6.36 44.81
N PRO A 11 18.22 -5.88 43.75
CA PRO A 11 17.51 -5.42 42.56
C PRO A 11 16.79 -6.63 41.96
N VAL A 12 15.47 -6.62 42.06
CA VAL A 12 14.59 -7.55 41.34
C VAL A 12 14.96 -7.42 39.86
N ILE A 13 15.65 -8.42 39.33
CA ILE A 13 15.89 -8.56 37.90
C ILE A 13 14.51 -8.62 37.27
N GLY A 14 14.10 -7.51 36.67
CA GLY A 14 12.81 -7.39 36.01
C GLY A 14 12.69 -8.53 34.99
N ASN A 15 11.60 -9.28 35.07
CA ASN A 15 11.22 -10.20 34.01
C ASN A 15 11.38 -9.48 32.66
N PRO A 16 12.03 -10.11 31.66
CA PRO A 16 12.13 -9.51 30.34
C PRO A 16 10.72 -9.12 29.89
N ALA A 17 10.54 -7.85 29.53
CA ALA A 17 9.27 -7.37 29.02
C ALA A 17 8.79 -8.33 27.92
N PRO A 18 7.49 -8.71 27.91
CA PRO A 18 6.97 -9.58 26.87
C PRO A 18 7.36 -8.98 25.51
N PRO A 19 7.88 -9.80 24.57
CA PRO A 19 8.31 -9.30 23.27
C PRO A 19 7.16 -8.47 22.66
N PRO A 20 7.46 -7.33 22.02
CA PRO A 20 6.43 -6.42 21.53
C PRO A 20 5.44 -7.22 20.67
N ALA A 21 4.15 -7.10 21.00
CA ALA A 21 3.09 -7.81 20.29
C ALA A 21 3.27 -7.60 18.79
N ARG A 22 3.51 -8.68 18.04
CA ARG A 22 3.61 -8.61 16.59
C ARG A 22 2.26 -8.12 16.08
N ILE A 23 2.20 -6.90 15.57
CA ILE A 23 0.99 -6.37 14.92
C ILE A 23 0.79 -7.19 13.64
N VAL A 24 -0.14 -8.15 13.69
CA VAL A 24 -0.48 -8.99 12.53
C VAL A 24 -1.47 -8.22 11.67
N GLU A 25 -1.04 -7.78 10.48
CA GLU A 25 -1.95 -7.20 9.49
C GLU A 25 -2.88 -8.30 8.93
N LEU A 26 -4.19 -8.23 9.25
CA LEU A 26 -5.22 -9.15 8.75
C LEU A 26 -5.96 -8.57 7.54
N TYR A 27 -6.35 -9.45 6.62
CA TYR A 27 -7.13 -9.14 5.42
C TYR A 27 -8.34 -10.07 5.32
N THR A 28 -9.53 -9.50 5.19
CA THR A 28 -10.75 -10.27 4.91
C THR A 28 -10.81 -10.65 3.43
N CYS A 29 -10.93 -11.94 3.13
CA CYS A 29 -11.10 -12.44 1.77
C CYS A 29 -12.47 -12.05 1.21
N GLY A 30 -12.50 -11.32 0.09
CA GLY A 30 -13.75 -10.91 -0.55
C GLY A 30 -14.58 -12.04 -1.17
N VAL A 31 -14.04 -13.28 -1.20
CA VAL A 31 -14.70 -14.46 -1.77
C VAL A 31 -15.32 -15.34 -0.68
N CYS A 32 -14.50 -15.91 0.21
CA CYS A 32 -14.94 -16.79 1.29
C CYS A 32 -15.22 -16.08 2.63
N THR A 33 -14.92 -14.78 2.74
CA THR A 33 -15.10 -13.95 3.96
C THR A 33 -14.22 -14.28 5.16
N ASP A 34 -13.29 -15.22 5.04
CA ASP A 34 -12.30 -15.53 6.08
C ASP A 34 -11.34 -14.36 6.31
N GLU A 35 -10.88 -14.22 7.55
CA GLU A 35 -9.79 -13.31 7.92
C GLU A 35 -8.44 -14.02 7.83
N ILE A 36 -7.49 -13.40 7.14
CA ILE A 36 -6.24 -14.06 6.75
C ILE A 36 -5.09 -13.12 7.01
N VAL A 37 -4.01 -13.67 7.54
CA VAL A 37 -2.76 -12.93 7.71
C VAL A 37 -2.23 -12.47 6.36
N LYS A 38 -1.81 -11.21 6.25
CA LYS A 38 -1.32 -10.63 4.99
C LYS A 38 -0.28 -11.49 4.27
N GLY A 39 0.64 -12.10 5.03
CA GLY A 39 1.70 -12.97 4.50
C GLY A 39 1.18 -14.20 3.77
N GLU A 40 0.01 -14.69 4.15
CA GLU A 40 -0.64 -15.89 3.59
C GLU A 40 -1.74 -15.54 2.60
N TYR A 41 -2.15 -14.27 2.52
CA TYR A 41 -3.31 -13.83 1.77
C TYR A 41 -3.24 -14.16 0.27
N VAL A 42 -2.08 -13.98 -0.36
CA VAL A 42 -1.89 -14.32 -1.78
C VAL A 42 -2.00 -15.83 -1.99
N GLN A 43 -1.40 -16.63 -1.11
CA GLN A 43 -1.45 -18.09 -1.18
C GLN A 43 -2.89 -18.59 -1.00
N HIS A 44 -3.63 -18.04 -0.04
CA HIS A 44 -5.04 -18.33 0.10
C HIS A 44 -5.81 -18.02 -1.19
N LEU A 45 -5.59 -16.87 -1.82
CA LEU A 45 -6.30 -16.49 -3.05
C LEU A 45 -5.99 -17.39 -4.24
N LEU A 46 -4.81 -18.00 -4.32
CA LEU A 46 -4.49 -19.00 -5.33
C LEU A 46 -5.43 -20.23 -5.25
N HIS A 47 -5.86 -20.59 -4.04
CA HIS A 47 -6.76 -21.70 -3.79
C HIS A 47 -8.23 -21.25 -3.83
N CYS A 48 -8.57 -20.25 -3.02
CA CYS A 48 -9.93 -19.75 -2.85
C CYS A 48 -10.51 -19.13 -4.13
N ALA A 49 -9.68 -18.55 -4.98
CA ALA A 49 -10.07 -17.93 -6.25
C ALA A 49 -9.37 -18.57 -7.46
N SER A 50 -9.13 -19.89 -7.38
CA SER A 50 -8.51 -20.66 -8.45
C SER A 50 -9.22 -20.46 -9.80
N GLY A 51 -8.43 -20.42 -10.88
CA GLY A 51 -8.92 -20.10 -12.22
C GLY A 51 -9.21 -18.61 -12.48
N THR A 52 -8.80 -17.71 -11.57
CA THR A 52 -8.88 -16.25 -11.78
C THR A 52 -7.51 -15.59 -11.60
N ASN A 53 -7.35 -14.35 -12.07
CA ASN A 53 -6.12 -13.56 -11.86
C ASN A 53 -6.14 -12.72 -10.57
N ILE A 54 -7.08 -12.98 -9.64
CA ILE A 54 -7.25 -12.19 -8.41
C ILE A 54 -5.97 -12.20 -7.57
N ALA A 55 -5.36 -13.38 -7.37
CA ALA A 55 -4.12 -13.52 -6.60
C ALA A 55 -2.99 -12.67 -7.20
N ASN A 56 -2.84 -12.69 -8.53
CA ASN A 56 -1.81 -11.91 -9.22
C ASN A 56 -2.01 -10.40 -9.05
N LEU A 57 -3.26 -9.91 -9.17
CA LEU A 57 -3.57 -8.49 -8.97
C LEU A 57 -3.25 -8.04 -7.53
N VAL A 58 -3.59 -8.85 -6.53
CA VAL A 58 -3.29 -8.55 -5.13
C VAL A 58 -1.78 -8.59 -4.87
N ASN A 59 -1.06 -9.58 -5.42
CA ASN A 59 0.39 -9.65 -5.31
C ASN A 59 1.08 -8.40 -5.89
N LEU A 60 0.68 -7.98 -7.10
CA LEU A 60 1.16 -6.73 -7.70
C LEU A 60 0.85 -5.51 -6.83
N ALA A 61 -0.35 -5.45 -6.24
CA ALA A 61 -0.72 -4.37 -5.33
C ALA A 61 0.19 -4.35 -4.08
N PHE A 62 0.49 -5.50 -3.47
CA PHE A 62 1.41 -5.58 -2.34
C PHE A 62 2.84 -5.20 -2.69
N GLN A 63 3.33 -5.58 -3.86
CA GLN A 63 4.64 -5.15 -4.35
C GLN A 63 4.69 -3.62 -4.53
N LEU A 64 3.65 -3.01 -5.09
CA LEU A 64 3.55 -1.56 -5.22
C LEU A 64 3.46 -0.87 -3.86
N GLN A 65 2.70 -1.44 -2.91
CA GLN A 65 2.64 -0.94 -1.53
C GLN A 65 4.02 -0.95 -0.85
N SER A 66 4.80 -2.02 -1.05
CA SER A 66 6.18 -2.10 -0.58
C SER A 66 7.06 -1.03 -1.22
N LYS A 67 6.92 -0.78 -2.52
CA LYS A 67 7.64 0.29 -3.22
C LYS A 67 7.30 1.69 -2.67
N ILE A 68 6.02 1.96 -2.41
CA ILE A 68 5.57 3.22 -1.77
C ILE A 68 6.28 3.39 -0.43
N ARG A 69 6.22 2.37 0.45
CA ARG A 69 6.88 2.41 1.78
C ARG A 69 8.39 2.64 1.66
N LYS A 70 9.06 1.96 0.71
CA LYS A 70 10.50 2.15 0.46
C LYS A 70 10.82 3.57 0.03
N MET A 71 10.06 4.15 -0.91
CA MET A 71 10.26 5.53 -1.35
C MET A 71 10.06 6.54 -0.21
N GLU A 72 9.02 6.37 0.61
CA GLU A 72 8.77 7.22 1.78
C GLU A 72 9.94 7.16 2.77
N ASN A 73 10.43 5.95 3.06
CA ASN A 73 11.56 5.75 3.96
C ASN A 73 12.86 6.34 3.39
N SER A 74 13.16 6.14 2.11
CA SER A 74 14.33 6.75 1.48
C SER A 74 14.31 8.27 1.58
N ILE A 75 13.14 8.90 1.42
CA ILE A 75 13.01 10.36 1.48
C ILE A 75 13.17 10.87 2.91
N ARG A 76 12.65 10.14 3.90
CA ARG A 76 12.91 10.44 5.32
C ARG A 76 14.39 10.27 5.67
N ASN A 77 15.06 9.27 5.12
CA ASN A 77 16.49 9.08 5.30
C ASN A 77 17.28 10.25 4.70
N TYR A 78 16.97 10.69 3.47
CA TYR A 78 17.60 11.88 2.89
C TYR A 78 17.38 13.13 3.71
N PHE A 79 16.17 13.32 4.25
CA PHE A 79 15.90 14.42 5.18
C PHE A 79 16.81 14.33 6.42
N GLY A 80 16.93 13.15 7.04
CA GLY A 80 17.82 12.93 8.19
C GLY A 80 19.28 13.25 7.88
N ILE A 81 19.79 12.76 6.76
CA ILE A 81 21.16 13.03 6.28
C ILE A 81 21.39 14.53 6.08
N LEU A 82 20.48 15.19 5.37
CA LEU A 82 20.56 16.64 5.15
C LEU A 82 20.49 17.42 6.46
N TYR A 83 19.64 17.01 7.40
CA TYR A 83 19.45 17.68 8.68
C TYR A 83 20.71 17.68 9.55
N VAL A 84 21.44 16.56 9.58
CA VAL A 84 22.71 16.43 10.35
C VAL A 84 23.95 16.82 9.55
N ASP A 85 23.76 17.28 8.31
CA ASP A 85 24.82 17.68 7.39
C ASP A 85 25.72 16.56 6.84
N ASP A 86 25.27 15.31 6.95
CA ASP A 86 26.03 14.15 6.49
C ASP A 86 26.10 14.08 4.95
N PRO A 87 27.12 13.38 4.40
CA PRO A 87 27.21 13.16 2.97
C PRO A 87 25.97 12.46 2.40
N VAL A 88 25.39 13.04 1.35
CA VAL A 88 24.18 12.54 0.72
C VAL A 88 24.45 11.28 -0.11
N GLU A 89 23.77 10.20 0.24
CA GLU A 89 23.82 8.96 -0.52
C GLU A 89 23.11 9.12 -1.88
N LEU A 90 23.79 8.75 -2.97
CA LEU A 90 23.25 8.76 -4.32
C LEU A 90 23.08 7.33 -4.85
N PRO A 91 21.84 6.82 -4.98
CA PRO A 91 21.60 5.50 -5.55
C PRO A 91 22.01 5.50 -7.02
N LEU A 92 22.97 4.63 -7.38
CA LEU A 92 23.52 4.49 -8.73
C LEU A 92 24.11 5.79 -9.32
N GLY A 93 24.60 6.69 -8.46
CA GLY A 93 25.20 7.98 -8.88
C GLY A 93 24.22 8.92 -9.58
N LYS A 94 22.91 8.75 -9.37
CA LYS A 94 21.88 9.67 -9.86
C LYS A 94 21.64 10.77 -8.84
N CYS A 95 21.87 12.01 -9.25
CA CYS A 95 21.58 13.18 -8.43
C CYS A 95 20.14 13.66 -8.62
N TYR A 96 19.46 13.95 -7.50
CA TYR A 96 18.08 14.46 -7.53
C TYR A 96 17.97 15.91 -7.97
N HIS A 97 19.08 16.64 -8.10
CA HIS A 97 19.09 17.96 -8.73
C HIS A 97 19.68 17.92 -10.14
N CYS A 98 20.91 17.44 -10.30
CA CYS A 98 21.61 17.45 -11.59
C CYS A 98 20.98 16.51 -12.64
N LYS A 99 20.99 16.91 -13.93
CA LYS A 99 20.44 16.13 -15.06
C LYS A 99 21.36 15.00 -15.53
N HIS A 100 22.67 15.16 -15.34
CA HIS A 100 23.69 14.21 -15.81
C HIS A 100 24.74 13.93 -14.73
N ARG A 101 25.25 12.68 -14.68
CA ARG A 101 26.29 12.25 -13.72
C ARG A 101 27.58 13.08 -13.78
N TYR A 102 27.92 13.61 -14.96
CA TYR A 102 29.12 14.42 -15.18
C TYR A 102 28.96 15.88 -14.74
N SER A 103 27.76 16.31 -14.35
CA SER A 103 27.52 17.65 -13.78
C SER A 103 28.22 17.84 -12.42
N HIS A 104 28.75 16.77 -11.82
CA HIS A 104 29.59 16.82 -10.63
C HIS A 104 31.09 17.03 -10.94
N LYS A 105 31.52 16.98 -12.21
CA LYS A 105 32.93 17.14 -12.61
C LYS A 105 33.47 18.59 -12.58
N GLY A 106 32.68 19.55 -12.10
CA GLY A 106 33.05 20.97 -12.15
C GLY A 106 32.53 21.83 -11.01
N TRP A 107 32.14 21.23 -9.87
CA TRP A 107 31.90 21.90 -8.58
C TRP A 107 30.82 23.00 -8.50
N LYS A 108 30.10 23.35 -9.57
CA LYS A 108 29.29 24.61 -9.56
C LYS A 108 27.78 24.50 -9.37
N ASN A 109 27.11 23.37 -9.64
CA ASN A 109 25.63 23.37 -9.64
C ASN A 109 25.00 22.64 -8.44
N CYS A 110 25.32 21.35 -8.22
CA CYS A 110 24.74 20.58 -7.11
C CYS A 110 25.44 20.80 -5.76
N PHE A 111 26.64 21.40 -5.78
CA PHE A 111 27.54 21.52 -4.64
C PHE A 111 27.19 22.74 -3.78
N GLU A 112 26.82 23.87 -4.39
CA GLU A 112 26.49 25.12 -3.68
C GLU A 112 25.02 25.23 -3.24
N MET A 113 24.25 24.14 -3.35
CA MET A 113 22.84 24.14 -2.94
C MET A 113 22.68 24.11 -1.43
N ARG A 114 21.65 24.82 -0.94
CA ARG A 114 21.20 24.68 0.45
C ARG A 114 20.52 23.33 0.65
N ARG A 115 20.47 22.86 1.90
CA ARG A 115 19.84 21.59 2.26
C ARG A 115 18.38 21.58 1.83
N ALA A 116 17.67 22.67 2.09
CA ALA A 116 16.27 22.84 1.71
C ALA A 116 16.05 22.76 0.19
N ASP A 117 16.91 23.40 -0.60
CA ASP A 117 16.78 23.41 -2.07
C ASP A 117 17.00 22.00 -2.64
N TYR A 118 17.96 21.25 -2.10
CA TYR A 118 18.23 19.88 -2.53
C TYR A 118 17.07 18.94 -2.16
N MET A 119 16.52 19.11 -0.96
CA MET A 119 15.33 18.37 -0.54
C MET A 119 14.12 18.68 -1.44
N MET A 120 13.96 19.93 -1.87
CA MET A 120 12.90 20.32 -2.80
C MET A 120 13.04 19.58 -4.14
N ALA A 121 14.25 19.50 -4.67
CA ALA A 121 14.54 18.76 -5.90
C ALA A 121 14.24 17.25 -5.77
N ILE A 122 14.51 16.64 -4.61
CA ILE A 122 14.12 15.24 -4.33
C ILE A 122 12.62 15.06 -4.46
N PHE A 123 11.81 15.92 -3.83
CA PHE A 123 10.36 15.85 -3.93
C PHE A 123 9.90 16.01 -5.38
N GLU A 124 10.33 17.07 -6.06
CA GLU A 124 9.91 17.36 -7.44
C GLU A 124 10.21 16.21 -8.42
N LYS A 125 11.39 15.58 -8.31
CA LYS A 125 11.74 14.45 -9.18
C LYS A 125 11.02 13.14 -8.83
N THR A 126 10.52 12.99 -7.61
CA THR A 126 9.92 11.73 -7.15
C THR A 126 8.40 11.78 -7.03
N ASP A 127 7.79 12.97 -7.07
CA ASP A 127 6.34 13.15 -6.86
C ASP A 127 5.49 12.49 -7.95
N TYR A 128 5.89 12.62 -9.22
CA TYR A 128 5.18 11.97 -10.32
C TYR A 128 5.21 10.44 -10.17
N ASP A 129 6.40 9.86 -10.02
CA ASP A 129 6.59 8.42 -9.88
C ASP A 129 5.84 7.87 -8.65
N TYR A 130 5.92 8.59 -7.53
CA TYR A 130 5.21 8.25 -6.31
C TYR A 130 3.70 8.16 -6.56
N LEU A 131 3.11 9.22 -7.13
CA LEU A 131 1.67 9.26 -7.38
C LEU A 131 1.23 8.20 -8.40
N GLU A 132 2.02 7.95 -9.44
CA GLU A 132 1.75 6.88 -10.40
C GLU A 132 1.76 5.48 -9.77
N ILE A 133 2.71 5.22 -8.86
CA ILE A 133 2.75 3.95 -8.11
C ILE A 133 1.50 3.82 -7.23
N VAL A 134 1.07 4.87 -6.54
CA VAL A 134 -0.17 4.87 -5.73
C VAL A 134 -1.40 4.60 -6.59
N LYS A 135 -1.52 5.25 -7.76
CA LYS A 135 -2.63 4.99 -8.71
C LYS A 135 -2.65 3.55 -9.17
N ARG A 136 -1.50 2.98 -9.54
CA ARG A 136 -1.39 1.56 -9.97
C ARG A 136 -1.72 0.60 -8.84
N TYR A 137 -1.28 0.89 -7.62
CA TYR A 137 -1.61 0.13 -6.42
C TYR A 137 -3.14 0.06 -6.25
N GLN A 138 -3.81 1.21 -6.30
CA GLN A 138 -5.26 1.29 -6.18
C GLN A 138 -6.01 0.64 -7.33
N ALA A 139 -5.56 0.82 -8.57
CA ALA A 139 -6.17 0.20 -9.74
C ALA A 139 -6.19 -1.34 -9.63
N ASN A 140 -5.06 -1.94 -9.22
CA ASN A 140 -4.95 -3.38 -9.02
C ASN A 140 -5.85 -3.86 -7.87
N PHE A 141 -5.84 -3.17 -6.73
CA PHE A 141 -6.63 -3.57 -5.57
C PHE A 141 -8.14 -3.42 -5.81
N LYS A 142 -8.57 -2.34 -6.47
CA LYS A 142 -9.95 -2.12 -6.92
C LYS A 142 -10.41 -3.22 -7.88
N LYS A 143 -9.58 -3.55 -8.88
CA LYS A 143 -9.89 -4.62 -9.84
C LYS A 143 -10.03 -5.97 -9.15
N ALA A 144 -9.10 -6.31 -8.24
CA ALA A 144 -9.17 -7.54 -7.47
C ALA A 144 -10.47 -7.63 -6.64
N LYS A 145 -10.83 -6.57 -5.88
CA LYS A 145 -12.07 -6.54 -5.09
C LYS A 145 -13.33 -6.73 -5.95
N ILE A 146 -13.41 -6.07 -7.11
CA ILE A 146 -14.54 -6.23 -8.04
C ILE A 146 -14.64 -7.68 -8.51
N MET A 147 -13.51 -8.30 -8.85
CA MET A 147 -13.47 -9.69 -9.30
C MET A 147 -13.81 -10.68 -8.18
N MET A 148 -13.41 -10.42 -6.94
CA MET A 148 -13.79 -11.23 -5.78
C MET A 148 -15.31 -11.24 -5.58
N LEU A 149 -15.95 -10.06 -5.60
CA LEU A 149 -17.41 -9.97 -5.50
C LEU A 149 -18.10 -10.69 -6.67
N TRP A 150 -17.60 -10.49 -7.89
CA TRP A 150 -18.14 -11.17 -9.07
C TRP A 150 -18.02 -12.69 -8.94
N LEU A 151 -16.89 -13.21 -8.47
CA LEU A 151 -16.68 -14.64 -8.27
C LEU A 151 -17.62 -15.21 -7.20
N LYS A 152 -17.80 -14.49 -6.09
CA LYS A 152 -18.75 -14.86 -5.02
C LYS A 152 -20.18 -14.96 -5.58
N GLN A 153 -20.62 -13.94 -6.31
CA GLN A 153 -21.94 -13.91 -6.95
C GLN A 153 -22.09 -15.01 -8.02
N LYS A 154 -21.04 -15.30 -8.78
CA LYS A 154 -21.03 -16.40 -9.75
C LYS A 154 -21.24 -17.74 -9.06
N ARG A 155 -20.53 -18.01 -7.96
CA ARG A 155 -20.67 -19.24 -7.18
C ARG A 155 -22.07 -19.40 -6.59
N GLU A 156 -22.61 -18.33 -6.00
CA GLU A 156 -23.98 -18.31 -5.46
C GLU A 156 -25.02 -18.61 -6.57
N LEU A 157 -24.84 -18.03 -7.76
CA LEU A 157 -25.74 -18.28 -8.89
C LEU A 157 -25.64 -19.71 -9.42
N GLU A 158 -24.43 -20.25 -9.54
CA GLU A 158 -24.22 -21.64 -9.99
C GLU A 158 -24.77 -22.66 -8.98
N GLU A 159 -24.64 -22.40 -7.68
CA GLU A 159 -25.27 -23.21 -6.63
C GLU A 159 -26.79 -23.24 -6.78
N LYS A 160 -27.42 -22.07 -6.94
CA LYS A 160 -28.88 -21.98 -7.16
C LYS A 160 -29.34 -22.66 -8.44
N LYS A 161 -28.54 -22.58 -9.52
CA LYS A 161 -28.82 -23.30 -10.76
C LYS A 161 -28.69 -24.80 -10.60
N ASN A 162 -27.65 -25.27 -9.91
CA ASN A 162 -27.45 -26.71 -9.66
C ASN A 162 -28.59 -27.29 -8.81
N GLY A 163 -29.17 -26.51 -7.91
CA GLY A 163 -30.41 -26.87 -7.21
C GLY A 163 -31.60 -27.14 -8.13
N LEU A 164 -31.61 -26.64 -9.38
CA LEU A 164 -32.68 -26.93 -10.34
C LEU A 164 -32.62 -28.35 -10.92
N ARG A 165 -31.52 -29.08 -10.71
CA ARG A 165 -31.38 -30.47 -11.17
C ARG A 165 -32.44 -31.38 -10.55
N ILE A 166 -33.00 -31.01 -9.39
CA ILE A 166 -34.12 -31.73 -8.75
C ILE A 166 -35.38 -31.80 -9.63
N TYR A 167 -35.51 -30.86 -10.58
CA TYR A 167 -36.61 -30.82 -11.55
C TYR A 167 -36.29 -31.59 -12.84
N GLY A 168 -35.22 -32.39 -12.88
CA GLY A 168 -34.80 -33.14 -14.07
C GLY A 168 -34.23 -32.26 -15.19
N VAL A 169 -33.92 -31.00 -14.89
CA VAL A 169 -33.44 -30.01 -15.86
C VAL A 169 -31.92 -29.91 -15.80
N ASP A 170 -31.26 -29.95 -16.95
CA ASP A 170 -29.86 -29.58 -17.07
C ASP A 170 -29.71 -28.05 -17.01
N PRO A 171 -29.12 -27.49 -15.93
CA PRO A 171 -28.98 -26.04 -15.77
C PRO A 171 -27.97 -25.41 -16.74
N SER A 172 -27.18 -26.20 -17.46
CA SER A 172 -26.29 -25.73 -18.52
C SER A 172 -27.01 -25.54 -19.86
N ASN A 173 -28.16 -26.21 -20.05
CA ASN A 173 -28.98 -26.11 -21.25
C ASN A 173 -30.02 -24.97 -21.12
N ARG A 174 -29.87 -23.95 -21.97
CA ARG A 174 -30.77 -22.79 -21.99
C ARG A 174 -32.20 -23.15 -22.39
N GLU A 175 -32.40 -24.20 -23.19
CA GLU A 175 -33.74 -24.66 -23.59
C GLU A 175 -34.45 -25.39 -22.46
N SER A 176 -33.73 -26.26 -21.75
CA SER A 176 -34.28 -26.96 -20.58
C SER A 176 -34.69 -25.98 -19.47
N LEU A 177 -33.93 -24.89 -19.29
CA LEU A 177 -34.30 -23.82 -18.36
C LEU A 177 -35.59 -23.06 -18.76
N LYS A 178 -35.95 -23.00 -20.05
CA LYS A 178 -37.19 -22.34 -20.50
C LYS A 178 -38.45 -23.18 -20.20
N GLN A 179 -38.28 -24.49 -19.99
CA GLN A 179 -39.38 -25.40 -19.68
C GLN A 179 -39.83 -25.30 -18.21
N LEU A 180 -39.04 -24.65 -17.36
CA LEU A 180 -39.38 -24.47 -15.95
C LEU A 180 -40.45 -23.38 -15.76
N PRO A 181 -41.43 -23.60 -14.85
CA PRO A 181 -42.40 -22.59 -14.45
C PRO A 181 -41.75 -21.28 -14.00
N ASP A 182 -42.43 -20.17 -14.27
CA ASP A 182 -41.95 -18.84 -13.92
C ASP A 182 -41.79 -18.64 -12.40
N SER A 183 -42.55 -19.38 -11.58
CA SER A 183 -42.42 -19.42 -10.12
C SER A 183 -41.04 -19.93 -9.66
N ILE A 184 -40.45 -20.88 -10.39
CA ILE A 184 -39.11 -21.45 -10.12
C ILE A 184 -38.00 -20.54 -10.68
N LEU A 185 -38.25 -19.90 -11.83
CA LEU A 185 -37.27 -19.02 -12.47
C LEU A 185 -37.20 -17.61 -11.86
N LYS A 186 -38.29 -17.12 -11.27
CA LYS A 186 -38.38 -15.77 -10.67
C LYS A 186 -37.30 -15.52 -9.63
N PRO A 187 -37.03 -16.42 -8.66
CA PRO A 187 -35.92 -16.26 -7.71
C PRO A 187 -34.54 -16.09 -8.39
N LEU A 188 -34.26 -16.85 -9.46
CA LEU A 188 -33.00 -16.73 -10.21
C LEU A 188 -32.88 -15.40 -10.96
N ARG A 189 -33.98 -14.91 -11.55
CA ARG A 189 -34.03 -13.59 -12.19
C ARG A 189 -33.80 -12.47 -11.16
N GLN A 190 -34.45 -12.56 -10.01
CA GLN A 190 -34.28 -11.62 -8.90
C GLN A 190 -32.85 -11.63 -8.36
N LEU A 191 -32.25 -12.82 -8.20
CA LEU A 191 -30.86 -12.95 -7.75
C LEU A 191 -29.88 -12.31 -8.74
N LYS A 192 -30.03 -12.56 -10.05
CA LYS A 192 -29.23 -11.91 -11.09
C LYS A 192 -29.36 -10.39 -11.05
N ALA A 193 -30.59 -9.87 -10.91
CA ALA A 193 -30.83 -8.44 -10.79
C ALA A 193 -30.15 -7.86 -9.54
N LYS A 194 -30.24 -8.55 -8.39
CA LYS A 194 -29.55 -8.20 -7.14
C LYS A 194 -28.03 -8.17 -7.32
N HIS A 195 -27.44 -9.18 -7.96
CA HIS A 195 -26.00 -9.23 -8.22
C HIS A 195 -25.51 -8.06 -9.08
N THR A 196 -26.22 -7.77 -10.18
CA THR A 196 -25.91 -6.62 -11.04
C THR A 196 -25.98 -5.30 -10.28
N ARG A 197 -27.03 -5.11 -9.47
CA ARG A 197 -27.19 -3.92 -8.62
C ARG A 197 -26.03 -3.81 -7.61
N ASN A 198 -25.73 -4.89 -6.90
CA ASN A 198 -24.65 -4.95 -5.92
C ASN A 198 -23.29 -4.62 -6.55
N LEU A 199 -23.00 -5.17 -7.74
CA LEU A 199 -21.74 -4.89 -8.44
C LEU A 199 -21.65 -3.43 -8.85
N ARG A 200 -22.75 -2.81 -9.32
CA ARG A 200 -22.80 -1.40 -9.68
C ARG A 200 -22.55 -0.51 -8.46
N THR A 201 -23.27 -0.76 -7.36
CA THR A 201 -23.11 -0.03 -6.10
C THR A 201 -21.71 -0.19 -5.54
N PHE A 202 -21.14 -1.40 -5.59
CA PHE A 202 -19.80 -1.67 -5.11
C PHE A 202 -18.73 -0.97 -5.94
N ARG A 203 -18.86 -0.94 -7.28
CA ARG A 203 -17.96 -0.18 -8.16
C ARG A 203 -17.97 1.31 -7.85
N ALA A 204 -19.15 1.89 -7.60
CA ALA A 204 -19.29 3.30 -7.22
C ALA A 204 -18.62 3.57 -5.86
N LYS A 205 -18.90 2.73 -4.84
CA LYS A 205 -18.28 2.82 -3.52
C LYS A 205 -16.75 2.76 -3.59
N LEU A 206 -16.20 1.79 -4.34
CA LEU A 206 -14.75 1.68 -4.55
C LEU A 206 -14.17 2.87 -5.31
N GLY A 207 -14.95 3.51 -6.19
CA GLY A 207 -14.55 4.77 -6.84
C GLY A 207 -14.27 5.86 -5.83
N VAL A 208 -15.24 6.14 -4.96
CA VAL A 208 -15.13 7.15 -3.89
C VAL A 208 -14.00 6.82 -2.92
N GLU A 209 -13.88 5.55 -2.50
CA GLU A 209 -12.77 5.12 -1.63
C GLU A 209 -11.40 5.32 -2.28
N THR A 210 -11.29 5.04 -3.59
CA THR A 210 -10.04 5.23 -4.34
C THR A 210 -9.65 6.70 -4.40
N GLU A 211 -10.61 7.58 -4.70
CA GLU A 211 -10.37 9.03 -4.75
C GLU A 211 -9.93 9.58 -3.39
N ARG A 212 -10.63 9.22 -2.32
CA ARG A 212 -10.26 9.60 -0.94
C ARG A 212 -8.85 9.16 -0.57
N LEU A 213 -8.48 7.94 -0.96
CA LEU A 213 -7.17 7.40 -0.64
C LEU A 213 -6.06 8.04 -1.50
N LEU A 214 -6.32 8.30 -2.79
CA LEU A 214 -5.37 9.07 -3.62
C LEU A 214 -5.15 10.47 -3.03
N GLU A 215 -6.21 11.11 -2.58
CA GLU A 215 -6.15 12.43 -1.94
C GLU A 215 -5.38 12.38 -0.62
N PHE A 216 -5.60 11.35 0.20
CA PHE A 216 -4.80 11.11 1.42
C PHE A 216 -3.30 11.02 1.10
N TYR A 217 -2.90 10.24 0.09
CA TYR A 217 -1.48 10.11 -0.26
C TYR A 217 -0.88 11.41 -0.81
N LYS A 218 -1.64 12.19 -1.60
CA LYS A 218 -1.21 13.52 -2.04
C LYS A 218 -1.01 14.48 -0.86
N ASN A 219 -1.97 14.52 0.06
CA ASN A 219 -1.91 15.43 1.21
C ASN A 219 -0.83 15.03 2.20
N LYS A 220 -0.67 13.72 2.47
CA LYS A 220 0.45 13.21 3.26
C LYS A 220 1.78 13.64 2.66
N ARG A 221 1.94 13.47 1.35
CA ARG A 221 3.14 13.83 0.62
C ARG A 221 3.44 15.32 0.66
N GLN A 222 2.42 16.15 0.44
CA GLN A 222 2.54 17.59 0.49
C GLN A 222 2.86 18.08 1.91
N ALA A 223 2.25 17.49 2.93
CA ALA A 223 2.56 17.78 4.32
C ALA A 223 4.01 17.44 4.66
N GLU A 224 4.49 16.24 4.29
CA GLU A 224 5.90 15.85 4.45
C GLU A 224 6.85 16.83 3.74
N LYS A 225 6.53 17.23 2.49
CA LYS A 225 7.29 18.24 1.76
C LYS A 225 7.37 19.56 2.53
N THR A 226 6.22 20.11 2.91
CA THR A 226 6.16 21.39 3.63
C THR A 226 6.93 21.34 4.95
N THR A 227 6.78 20.26 5.73
CA THR A 227 7.47 20.09 7.01
C THR A 227 8.97 20.01 6.82
N PHE A 228 9.46 19.12 5.93
CA PHE A 228 10.89 18.90 5.74
C PHE A 228 11.59 20.15 5.20
N ILE A 229 10.98 20.84 4.24
CA ILE A 229 11.53 22.08 3.69
C ILE A 229 11.58 23.18 4.77
N THR A 230 10.50 23.36 5.54
CA THR A 230 10.47 24.38 6.61
C THR A 230 11.56 24.13 7.65
N VAL A 231 11.74 22.87 8.08
CA VAL A 231 12.78 22.54 9.06
C VAL A 231 14.17 22.82 8.48
N LEU A 232 14.45 22.38 7.24
CA LEU A 232 15.76 22.61 6.64
C LEU A 232 16.03 24.08 6.35
N LEU A 233 15.04 24.89 5.99
CA LEU A 233 15.19 26.34 5.82
C LEU A 233 15.60 27.02 7.13
N ALA A 234 15.01 26.61 8.26
CA ALA A 234 15.39 27.12 9.57
C ALA A 234 16.84 26.75 9.91
N VAL A 235 17.24 25.49 9.64
CA VAL A 235 18.62 25.03 9.81
C VAL A 235 19.58 25.82 8.91
N ASP A 236 19.25 26.02 7.64
CA ASP A 236 20.08 26.78 6.69
C ASP A 236 20.18 28.27 7.07
N THR A 237 19.20 28.82 7.80
CA THR A 237 19.25 30.20 8.32
C THR A 237 20.11 30.31 9.57
N MET A 238 19.97 29.37 10.51
CA MET A 238 20.70 29.38 11.79
C MET A 238 22.14 28.88 11.66
N ASN A 239 22.37 27.91 10.78
CA ASN A 239 23.66 27.28 10.52
C ASN A 239 23.86 27.14 8.99
N PRO A 240 24.12 28.27 8.30
CA PRO A 240 24.35 28.25 6.87
C PRO A 240 25.59 27.43 6.54
N ARG A 241 25.47 26.52 5.57
CA ARG A 241 26.63 25.77 5.08
C ARG A 241 27.65 26.73 4.48
N GLN A 242 28.89 26.63 4.95
CA GLN A 242 30.04 27.31 4.36
C GLN A 242 30.74 26.44 3.31
N THR A 243 30.45 25.13 3.33
CA THR A 243 31.04 24.15 2.42
C THR A 243 29.96 23.50 1.56
N PRO A 244 30.32 23.11 0.33
CA PRO A 244 29.40 22.42 -0.55
C PRO A 244 28.80 21.13 0.02
N LEU A 245 27.59 20.76 -0.41
CA LEU A 245 27.00 19.45 -0.15
C LEU A 245 27.95 18.34 -0.60
N GLN A 246 28.19 17.39 0.30
CA GLN A 246 28.99 16.20 0.01
C GLN A 246 28.08 15.06 -0.46
N PHE A 247 28.60 14.21 -1.33
CA PHE A 247 27.85 13.10 -1.92
C PHE A 247 28.68 11.82 -1.87
N VAL A 248 28.01 10.70 -1.60
CA VAL A 248 28.62 9.36 -1.64
C VAL A 248 27.79 8.48 -2.56
N ASN A 249 28.46 7.72 -3.44
CA ASN A 249 27.77 6.75 -4.27
C ASN A 249 27.48 5.50 -3.45
N VAL A 250 26.21 5.09 -3.40
CA VAL A 250 25.79 3.83 -2.80
C VAL A 250 25.32 2.88 -3.92
N ALA A 251 25.79 1.64 -3.85
CA ALA A 251 25.54 0.59 -4.84
C ALA A 251 24.10 0.06 -4.78
#